data_AF-A0A419A6A6-F1
#
_entry.id   AF-A0A419A6A6-F1
#
_cell.length_a   1.000
_cell.length_b   1.000
_cell.length_c   1.000
_cell.angle_alpha   90.00
_cell.angle_beta   90.00
_cell.angle_gamma   90.00
#
_symmetry.space_group_name_H-M   'P 1'
#
loop_
_entity.id
_entity.type
_entity.pdbx_description
1 polymer ?
#
loop_
_entity_poly.entity_id
_entity_poly.type
_entity_poly.pdbx_seq_one_letter_code
_entity_poly.pdbx_strand_id
1 'polypeptide(L)'
;MPIQVFPWPPVGALGGEWTQIAPTARLRSGLTGRDQMQASQPRRRIATVVVSALAAGRMGAGYCETLKQILDGGIHAVRLQSSPINWWLDELQRQGETMNANPLAWRAGSGPNPLAYQAGSGPNPLNWYSGLVVRGGVPVAAGAWVHLPAWGLPGNAIVGRPGDFIRIYDLADSAVSEIARLMRPAATNSAGEVTLKLDRMPSISNGRISMAGQDEAVFRVEGALPRAVQPVSGDWSYTWNFREVFAEEVGGFQERPNTWT
;
A
#
# COMPACT_ATOMS: atom_id res chain seq x y z
N MET A 1 -10.48 10.68 -21.89
CA MET A 1 -9.11 10.29 -22.28
C MET A 1 -8.37 9.87 -21.02
N PRO A 2 -7.62 8.77 -21.03
CA PRO A 2 -6.89 8.30 -19.86
C PRO A 2 -5.86 9.34 -19.41
N ILE A 3 -5.58 9.37 -18.10
CA ILE A 3 -4.59 10.27 -17.54
C ILE A 3 -3.26 9.55 -17.32
N GLN A 4 -2.17 10.32 -17.39
CA GLN A 4 -0.87 9.81 -17.00
C GLN A 4 -0.74 9.75 -15.48
N VAL A 5 -0.21 8.64 -14.98
CA VAL A 5 0.08 8.39 -13.57
C VAL A 5 1.58 8.23 -13.40
N PHE A 6 2.15 9.08 -12.56
CA PHE A 6 3.58 9.12 -12.30
C PHE A 6 3.91 8.52 -10.93
N PRO A 7 5.04 7.83 -10.77
CA PRO A 7 5.51 7.41 -9.46
C PRO A 7 5.87 8.62 -8.60
N TRP A 8 5.76 8.47 -7.28
CA TRP A 8 6.31 9.46 -6.34
C TRP A 8 7.83 9.60 -6.55
N PRO A 9 8.38 10.82 -6.63
CA PRO A 9 9.82 11.01 -6.80
C PRO A 9 10.62 10.50 -5.60
N PRO A 10 11.92 10.20 -5.77
CA PRO A 10 12.81 9.73 -4.71
C PRO A 10 13.21 10.88 -3.78
N VAL A 11 12.25 11.36 -2.98
CA VAL A 11 12.43 12.46 -2.03
C VAL A 11 12.38 11.96 -0.58
N GLY A 12 13.01 12.69 0.34
CA GLY A 12 12.90 12.40 1.77
C GLY A 12 11.64 13.02 2.37
N ALA A 13 10.68 12.17 2.75
CA ALA A 13 9.52 12.60 3.50
C ALA A 13 9.91 12.87 4.97
N LEU A 14 9.56 14.06 5.47
CA LEU A 14 9.65 14.46 6.87
C LEU A 14 8.42 14.01 7.66
N GLY A 15 7.29 13.85 6.99
CA GLY A 15 6.03 13.41 7.56
C GLY A 15 5.05 13.02 6.48
N GLY A 16 4.11 12.15 6.83
CA GLY A 16 3.09 11.66 5.93
C GLY A 16 1.84 11.26 6.71
N GLU A 17 0.68 11.57 6.16
CA GLU A 17 -0.60 11.12 6.66
C GLU A 17 -1.39 10.53 5.51
N TRP A 18 -2.03 9.39 5.77
CA TRP A 18 -3.09 8.84 4.93
C TRP A 18 -4.34 8.69 5.78
N THR A 19 -5.40 9.39 5.40
CA THR A 19 -6.70 9.33 6.06
C THR A 19 -7.80 9.09 5.05
N GLN A 20 -9.04 8.95 5.52
CA GLN A 20 -10.19 8.68 4.67
C GLN A 20 -11.27 9.73 4.90
N ILE A 21 -11.83 10.20 3.80
CA ILE A 21 -13.02 11.03 3.76
C ILE A 21 -14.18 10.21 3.18
N ALA A 22 -15.29 10.18 3.91
CA ALA A 22 -16.56 9.64 3.43
C ALA A 22 -17.58 10.79 3.38
N PRO A 23 -17.76 11.44 2.22
CA PRO A 23 -18.75 12.50 2.10
C PRO A 23 -20.13 11.95 2.41
N THR A 24 -20.79 12.54 3.41
CA THR A 24 -22.16 12.18 3.81
C THR A 24 -23.08 13.37 3.63
N ALA A 25 -24.25 13.14 3.04
CA ALA A 25 -25.36 14.07 3.10
C ALA A 25 -26.16 13.76 4.37
N ARG A 26 -26.36 14.76 5.22
CA ARG A 26 -27.16 14.65 6.44
C ARG A 26 -28.47 15.40 6.26
N LEU A 27 -29.57 14.72 6.49
CA LEU A 27 -30.91 15.28 6.52
C LEU A 27 -31.51 15.00 7.89
N ARG A 28 -32.13 16.00 8.50
CA ARG A 28 -32.89 15.80 9.74
C ARG A 28 -34.37 15.83 9.41
N SER A 29 -35.06 14.72 9.69
CA SER A 29 -36.49 14.60 9.41
C SER A 29 -37.29 15.57 10.30
N GLY A 30 -38.05 16.48 9.68
CA GLY A 30 -38.92 17.41 10.42
C GLY A 30 -40.10 16.74 11.13
N LEU A 31 -40.51 15.54 10.70
CA LEU A 31 -41.64 14.80 11.27
C LEU A 31 -41.23 13.86 12.41
N THR A 32 -40.05 13.23 12.31
CA THR A 32 -39.60 12.21 13.28
C THR A 32 -38.41 12.67 14.13
N GLY A 33 -37.80 13.81 13.80
CA GLY A 33 -36.59 14.32 14.45
C GLY A 33 -35.33 13.50 14.21
N ARG A 34 -35.43 12.36 13.50
CA ARG A 34 -34.33 11.43 13.23
C ARG A 34 -33.37 12.01 12.20
N ASP A 35 -32.08 11.83 12.48
CA ASP A 35 -31.02 12.07 11.51
C ASP A 35 -30.97 10.91 10.51
N GLN A 36 -31.03 11.24 9.23
CA GLN A 36 -30.74 10.34 8.13
C GLN A 36 -29.42 10.79 7.49
N MET A 37 -28.46 9.88 7.41
CA MET A 37 -27.18 10.09 6.74
C MET A 37 -27.10 9.16 5.55
N GLN A 38 -26.81 9.71 4.38
CA GLN A 38 -26.59 8.95 3.16
C GLN A 38 -25.18 9.23 2.64
N ALA A 39 -24.48 8.19 2.19
CA ALA A 39 -23.21 8.38 1.49
C ALA A 39 -23.49 9.11 0.17
N SER A 40 -22.95 10.32 0.02
CA SER A 40 -23.20 11.16 -1.17
C SER A 40 -22.19 10.91 -2.27
N GLN A 41 -21.00 10.38 -1.93
CA GLN A 41 -19.93 10.04 -2.86
C GLN A 41 -19.19 8.79 -2.37
N PRO A 42 -18.43 8.11 -3.25
CA PRO A 42 -17.51 7.05 -2.83
C PRO A 42 -16.55 7.54 -1.75
N ARG A 43 -16.23 6.66 -0.79
CA ARG A 43 -15.18 6.93 0.21
C ARG A 43 -13.85 7.09 -0.51
N ARG A 44 -13.08 8.13 -0.16
CA ARG A 44 -11.77 8.42 -0.75
C ARG A 44 -10.70 8.50 0.32
N ARG A 45 -9.47 8.22 -0.08
CA ARG A 45 -8.28 8.52 0.70
C ARG A 45 -7.84 9.95 0.43
N ILE A 46 -7.38 10.61 1.48
CA ILE A 46 -6.64 11.87 1.40
C ILE A 46 -5.24 11.58 1.92
N ALA A 47 -4.24 12.13 1.25
CA ALA A 47 -2.87 12.03 1.71
C ALA A 47 -2.24 13.41 1.84
N THR A 48 -1.47 13.61 2.91
CA THR A 48 -0.61 14.78 3.06
C THR A 48 0.81 14.28 3.23
N VAL A 49 1.75 14.83 2.45
CA VAL A 49 3.17 14.47 2.53
C VAL A 49 4.00 15.74 2.66
N VAL A 50 4.82 15.79 3.71
CA VAL A 50 5.78 16.86 3.93
C VAL A 50 7.15 16.36 3.48
N VAL A 51 7.76 17.07 2.54
CA VAL A 51 9.02 16.66 1.90
C VAL A 51 10.12 17.67 2.25
N SER A 52 11.28 17.16 2.64
CA SER A 52 12.50 17.97 2.81
C SER A 52 13.08 18.35 1.45
N ALA A 53 13.44 19.62 1.31
CA ALA A 53 14.11 20.12 0.13
C ALA A 53 15.56 19.62 0.03
N LEU A 54 16.23 19.45 1.17
CA LEU A 54 17.64 19.05 1.26
C LEU A 54 17.86 17.54 1.37
N ALA A 55 16.81 16.74 1.54
CA ALA A 55 16.92 15.28 1.54
C ALA A 55 17.36 14.71 0.18
N ALA A 56 17.65 13.40 0.16
CA ALA A 56 18.08 12.66 -1.03
C ALA A 56 19.27 13.32 -1.77
N GLY A 57 20.34 13.63 -1.02
CA GLY A 57 21.52 14.27 -1.61
C GLY A 57 21.31 15.72 -2.04
N ARG A 58 20.42 16.46 -1.37
CA ARG A 58 20.06 17.86 -1.69
C ARG A 58 19.34 18.04 -3.02
N MET A 59 18.68 16.99 -3.50
CA MET A 59 17.91 17.00 -4.74
C MET A 59 16.39 17.09 -4.51
N GLY A 60 15.93 17.06 -3.26
CA GLY A 60 14.50 17.06 -2.90
C GLY A 60 13.71 18.22 -3.53
N ALA A 61 14.25 19.44 -3.48
CA ALA A 61 13.63 20.61 -4.12
C ALA A 61 13.52 20.45 -5.65
N GLY A 62 14.58 19.98 -6.30
CA GLY A 62 14.59 19.77 -7.76
C GLY A 62 13.52 18.76 -8.20
N TYR A 63 13.42 17.63 -7.50
CA TYR A 63 12.35 16.66 -7.74
C TYR A 63 10.95 17.24 -7.52
N CYS A 64 10.76 18.04 -6.46
CA CYS A 64 9.47 18.68 -6.19
C CYS A 64 9.08 19.69 -7.28
N GLU A 65 10.01 20.53 -7.77
CA GLU A 65 9.71 21.48 -8.84
C GLU A 65 9.45 20.79 -10.18
N THR A 66 10.22 19.74 -10.52
CA THR A 66 9.95 18.93 -11.73
C THR A 66 8.60 18.24 -11.64
N LEU A 67 8.24 17.69 -10.48
CA LEU A 67 6.92 17.10 -10.26
C LEU A 67 5.81 18.13 -10.47
N LYS A 68 5.97 19.37 -10.00
CA LYS A 68 4.99 20.45 -10.27
C LYS A 68 4.81 20.70 -11.76
N GLN A 69 5.88 20.73 -12.53
CA GLN A 69 5.81 20.91 -13.98
C GLN A 69 5.07 19.75 -14.66
N ILE A 70 5.33 18.52 -14.22
CA ILE A 70 4.66 17.32 -14.72
C ILE A 70 3.16 17.34 -14.38
N LEU A 71 2.81 17.81 -13.20
CA LEU A 71 1.42 17.88 -12.72
C LEU A 71 0.72 19.18 -13.09
N ASP A 72 1.40 20.08 -13.81
CA ASP A 72 0.86 21.38 -14.17
C ASP A 72 -0.41 21.21 -15.02
N GLY A 73 -1.38 22.09 -14.79
CA GLY A 73 -2.74 21.95 -15.34
C GLY A 73 -3.64 20.93 -14.63
N GLY A 74 -3.15 20.16 -13.63
CA GLY A 74 -3.99 19.36 -12.72
C GLY A 74 -4.66 18.13 -13.33
N ILE A 75 -4.28 17.73 -14.55
CA ILE A 75 -4.87 16.60 -15.28
C ILE A 75 -4.28 15.28 -14.79
N HIS A 76 -2.97 15.27 -14.55
CA HIS A 76 -2.19 14.07 -14.22
C HIS A 76 -2.24 13.72 -12.73
N ALA A 77 -1.86 12.50 -12.41
CA ALA A 77 -1.91 11.96 -11.06
C ALA A 77 -0.59 11.30 -10.65
N VAL A 78 -0.47 11.05 -9.36
CA VAL A 78 0.69 10.45 -8.73
C VAL A 78 0.28 9.19 -8.00
N ARG A 79 1.08 8.14 -8.13
CA ARG A 79 0.96 6.89 -7.39
C ARG A 79 1.74 7.00 -6.10
N LEU A 80 1.04 6.93 -4.98
CA LEU A 80 1.61 7.02 -3.64
C LEU A 80 1.49 5.67 -2.94
N GLN A 81 2.48 5.37 -2.11
CA GLN A 81 2.43 4.27 -1.14
C GLN A 81 2.10 4.82 0.24
N SER A 82 1.29 4.09 1.00
CA SER A 82 0.85 4.53 2.32
C SER A 82 1.98 4.52 3.33
N SER A 83 2.08 5.58 4.14
CA SER A 83 2.84 5.47 5.39
C SER A 83 2.16 4.46 6.32
N PRO A 84 2.93 3.68 7.10
CA PRO A 84 2.36 2.84 8.14
C PRO A 84 1.52 3.68 9.10
N ILE A 85 0.35 3.17 9.49
CA ILE A 85 -0.50 3.85 10.49
C ILE A 85 0.17 3.80 11.87
N ASN A 86 0.84 2.69 12.17
CA ASN A 86 1.66 2.53 13.36
C ASN A 86 3.07 3.09 13.14
N TRP A 87 3.90 3.07 14.18
CA TRP A 87 5.25 3.64 14.12
C TRP A 87 6.07 3.03 12.98
N TRP A 88 6.59 3.89 12.09
CA TRP A 88 7.25 3.47 10.85
C TRP A 88 8.52 2.63 11.07
N LEU A 89 9.18 2.76 12.23
CA LEU A 89 10.34 1.95 12.57
C LEU A 89 9.95 0.50 12.87
N ASP A 90 8.78 0.28 13.47
CA ASP A 90 8.25 -1.08 13.65
C ASP A 90 7.97 -1.72 12.29
N GLU A 91 7.41 -0.95 11.33
CA GLU A 91 7.21 -1.45 9.97
C GLU A 91 8.53 -1.79 9.29
N LEU A 92 9.52 -0.90 9.37
CA LEU A 92 10.84 -1.13 8.80
C LEU A 92 11.49 -2.39 9.38
N GLN A 93 11.35 -2.61 10.69
CA GLN A 93 11.80 -3.84 11.33
C GLN A 93 11.09 -5.07 10.77
N ARG A 94 9.75 -5.06 10.63
CA ARG A 94 9.01 -6.20 10.05
C ARG A 94 9.43 -6.50 8.61
N GLN A 95 9.67 -5.47 7.81
CA GLN A 95 10.20 -5.64 6.45
C GLN A 95 11.60 -6.26 6.47
N GLY A 96 12.47 -5.84 7.40
CA GLY A 96 13.81 -6.39 7.62
C GLY A 96 13.82 -7.82 8.16
N GLU A 97 12.83 -8.19 8.99
CA GLU A 97 12.59 -9.56 9.47
C GLU A 97 12.04 -10.48 8.38
N THR A 98 11.96 -9.98 7.13
CA THR A 98 11.51 -10.73 5.97
C THR A 98 10.09 -11.28 6.09
N MET A 99 9.23 -10.57 6.83
CA MET A 99 7.78 -10.84 6.92
C MET A 99 7.04 -10.73 5.56
N ASN A 100 7.79 -10.43 4.51
CA ASN A 100 7.38 -10.40 3.11
C ASN A 100 8.13 -11.48 2.35
N ALA A 101 7.38 -12.44 1.81
CA ALA A 101 7.94 -13.37 0.85
C ALA A 101 7.98 -12.73 -0.54
N ASN A 102 9.14 -12.73 -1.20
CA ASN A 102 9.29 -12.28 -2.58
C ASN A 102 9.62 -13.47 -3.48
N PRO A 103 8.95 -13.66 -4.63
CA PRO A 103 9.28 -14.73 -5.56
C PRO A 103 10.73 -14.59 -6.05
N LEU A 104 11.47 -15.70 -6.03
CA LEU A 104 12.80 -15.75 -6.61
C LEU A 104 12.70 -16.12 -8.08
N ALA A 105 13.14 -15.21 -8.94
CA ALA A 105 13.30 -15.46 -10.36
C ALA A 105 14.60 -16.22 -10.60
N TRP A 106 14.49 -17.44 -11.12
CA TRP A 106 15.65 -18.22 -11.55
C TRP A 106 16.01 -17.86 -12.99
N ARG A 107 17.30 -17.65 -13.24
CA ARG A 107 17.84 -17.64 -14.59
C ARG A 107 18.32 -19.05 -14.91
N ALA A 108 18.00 -19.55 -16.11
CA ALA A 108 18.61 -20.77 -16.60
C ALA A 108 20.14 -20.59 -16.59
N GLY A 109 20.83 -21.37 -15.76
CA GLY A 109 22.29 -21.32 -15.65
C GLY A 109 22.94 -22.17 -16.74
N SER A 110 24.06 -21.69 -17.31
CA SER A 110 24.97 -22.45 -18.18
C SER A 110 26.19 -23.01 -17.43
N GLY A 111 26.18 -22.98 -16.10
CA GLY A 111 27.29 -23.46 -15.27
C GLY A 111 27.44 -24.98 -15.25
N PRO A 112 28.54 -25.53 -14.70
CA PRO A 112 28.88 -26.96 -14.78
C PRO A 112 27.97 -27.88 -13.95
N ASN A 113 27.23 -27.33 -12.98
CA ASN A 113 26.24 -28.05 -12.16
C ASN A 113 24.92 -27.26 -12.11
N PRO A 114 24.14 -27.20 -13.20
CA PRO A 114 22.83 -26.59 -13.13
C PRO A 114 21.93 -27.47 -12.24
N LEU A 115 21.17 -26.85 -11.34
CA LEU A 115 20.05 -27.52 -10.67
C LEU A 115 19.17 -28.10 -11.78
N ALA A 116 18.96 -29.42 -11.79
CA ALA A 116 18.14 -30.13 -12.78
C ALA A 116 16.62 -29.86 -12.59
N TYR A 117 16.27 -28.63 -12.22
CA TYR A 117 14.91 -28.15 -12.13
C TYR A 117 14.50 -27.57 -13.49
N GLN A 118 13.48 -28.18 -14.08
CA GLN A 118 12.78 -27.61 -15.22
C GLN A 118 11.59 -26.82 -14.66
N ALA A 119 11.48 -25.55 -15.01
CA ALA A 119 10.26 -24.78 -14.76
C ALA A 119 9.13 -25.43 -15.57
N GLY A 120 8.42 -26.37 -14.95
CA GLY A 120 7.32 -27.07 -15.57
C GLY A 120 6.09 -26.17 -15.62
N SER A 121 5.38 -26.16 -16.74
CA SER A 121 4.04 -25.55 -16.90
C SER A 121 2.92 -26.40 -16.28
N GLY A 122 3.25 -27.28 -15.35
CA GLY A 122 2.29 -28.15 -14.67
C GLY A 122 1.44 -27.38 -13.66
N PRO A 123 0.33 -27.97 -13.17
CA PRO A 123 -0.62 -27.30 -12.27
C PRO A 123 -0.04 -26.96 -10.88
N ASN A 124 1.16 -27.46 -10.54
CA ASN A 124 1.85 -27.21 -9.27
C ASN A 124 3.30 -26.75 -9.53
N PRO A 125 3.53 -25.51 -10.00
CA PRO A 125 4.88 -24.99 -10.14
C PRO A 125 5.55 -24.88 -8.76
N LEU A 126 6.79 -25.36 -8.64
CA LEU A 126 7.57 -25.18 -7.43
C LEU A 126 8.08 -23.74 -7.37
N ASN A 127 7.41 -22.92 -6.56
CA ASN A 127 7.78 -21.52 -6.37
C ASN A 127 8.76 -21.37 -5.19
N TRP A 128 9.87 -20.69 -5.46
CA TRP A 128 10.87 -20.34 -4.46
C TRP A 128 10.67 -18.91 -4.01
N TYR A 129 10.86 -18.66 -2.73
CA TYR A 129 10.69 -17.34 -2.15
C TYR A 129 11.90 -16.97 -1.30
N SER A 130 12.29 -15.70 -1.33
CA SER A 130 13.10 -15.12 -0.26
C SER A 130 12.18 -14.63 0.85
N GLY A 131 12.64 -14.72 2.09
CA GLY A 131 11.89 -14.33 3.28
C GLY A 131 10.90 -15.38 3.77
N LEU A 132 10.06 -14.96 4.72
CA LEU A 132 9.15 -15.83 5.43
C LEU A 132 7.89 -16.11 4.60
N VAL A 133 7.64 -17.39 4.30
CA VAL A 133 6.46 -17.81 3.56
C VAL A 133 5.31 -18.03 4.54
N VAL A 134 4.47 -17.01 4.68
CA VAL A 134 3.23 -17.09 5.46
C VAL A 134 2.11 -17.60 4.56
N ARG A 135 1.38 -18.61 5.03
CA ARG A 135 0.24 -19.20 4.33
C ARG A 135 -1.04 -18.75 5.01
N GLY A 136 -1.99 -18.26 4.22
CA GLY A 136 -3.36 -18.03 4.64
C GLY A 136 -4.20 -19.27 4.47
N GLY A 137 -5.25 -19.40 5.26
CA GLY A 137 -6.31 -20.41 5.10
C GLY A 137 -7.50 -19.86 4.32
N VAL A 138 -8.67 -20.44 4.58
CA VAL A 138 -9.95 -19.97 4.04
C VAL A 138 -10.47 -18.82 4.92
N PRO A 139 -10.76 -17.63 4.36
CA PRO A 139 -11.37 -16.56 5.12
C PRO A 139 -12.81 -16.90 5.52
N VAL A 140 -13.21 -16.57 6.75
CA VAL A 140 -14.54 -16.84 7.30
C VAL A 140 -15.15 -15.55 7.82
N ALA A 141 -16.40 -15.27 7.43
CA ALA A 141 -17.13 -14.13 7.94
C ALA A 141 -17.45 -14.28 9.44
N ALA A 142 -17.27 -13.19 10.18
CA ALA A 142 -17.52 -13.10 11.62
C ALA A 142 -18.23 -11.77 11.93
N GLY A 143 -19.54 -11.74 11.71
CA GLY A 143 -20.35 -10.51 11.77
C GLY A 143 -19.93 -9.53 10.67
N ALA A 144 -19.57 -8.31 11.07
CA ALA A 144 -19.07 -7.27 10.14
C ALA A 144 -17.59 -7.44 9.75
N TRP A 145 -16.90 -8.44 10.31
CA TRP A 145 -15.46 -8.64 10.14
C TRP A 145 -15.17 -9.99 9.50
N VAL A 146 -13.91 -10.21 9.16
CA VAL A 146 -13.44 -11.48 8.59
C VAL A 146 -12.29 -12.05 9.40
N HIS A 147 -12.30 -13.37 9.56
CA HIS A 147 -11.22 -14.13 10.17
C HIS A 147 -10.46 -14.91 9.12
N LEU A 148 -9.14 -14.73 9.07
CA LEU A 148 -8.25 -15.44 8.17
C LEU A 148 -7.20 -16.19 9.02
N PRO A 149 -7.25 -17.53 9.09
CA PRO A 149 -6.17 -18.31 9.67
C PRO A 149 -4.87 -18.08 8.89
N ALA A 150 -3.75 -17.96 9.59
CA ALA A 150 -2.44 -17.82 9.00
C ALA A 150 -1.39 -18.61 9.79
N TRP A 151 -0.41 -19.19 9.10
CA TRP A 151 0.68 -19.97 9.70
C TRP A 151 1.98 -19.81 8.92
N GLY A 152 3.08 -20.30 9.50
CA GLY A 152 4.43 -20.07 8.99
C GLY A 152 5.08 -18.78 9.51
N LEU A 153 4.53 -18.23 10.61
CA LEU A 153 5.05 -17.04 11.28
C LEU A 153 6.01 -17.41 12.42
N PRO A 154 6.81 -16.47 12.96
CA PRO A 154 7.58 -16.74 14.18
C PRO A 154 6.63 -17.03 15.34
N GLY A 155 6.96 -18.02 16.18
CA GLY A 155 6.16 -18.37 17.35
C GLY A 155 6.30 -17.34 18.48
N ASN A 156 5.23 -17.17 19.27
CA ASN A 156 5.18 -16.25 20.42
C ASN A 156 5.55 -14.79 20.09
N ALA A 157 5.17 -14.32 18.89
CA ALA A 157 5.53 -13.00 18.40
C ALA A 157 4.29 -12.17 18.02
N ILE A 158 4.40 -10.84 18.17
CA ILE A 158 3.43 -9.92 17.59
C ILE A 158 3.85 -9.68 16.14
N VAL A 159 3.04 -10.15 15.20
CA VAL A 159 3.34 -10.13 13.76
C VAL A 159 2.58 -9.03 13.02
N GLY A 160 1.62 -8.39 13.67
CA GLY A 160 0.89 -7.26 13.12
C GLY A 160 0.07 -6.52 14.17
N ARG A 161 -0.15 -5.24 13.93
CA ARG A 161 -0.88 -4.32 14.79
C ARG A 161 -2.16 -3.83 14.08
N PRO A 162 -3.15 -3.32 14.82
CA PRO A 162 -4.33 -2.71 14.21
C PRO A 162 -3.92 -1.61 13.24
N GLY A 163 -4.51 -1.58 12.04
CA GLY A 163 -4.16 -0.61 11.02
C GLY A 163 -3.09 -1.07 10.03
N ASP A 164 -2.29 -2.08 10.37
CA ASP A 164 -1.30 -2.61 9.45
C ASP A 164 -1.97 -3.25 8.23
N PHE A 165 -1.34 -3.08 7.08
CA PHE A 165 -1.78 -3.69 5.83
C PHE A 165 -1.11 -5.05 5.67
N ILE A 166 -1.90 -6.02 5.23
CA ILE A 166 -1.42 -7.30 4.72
C ILE A 166 -1.73 -7.38 3.23
N ARG A 167 -0.87 -8.07 2.49
CA ARG A 167 -1.12 -8.37 1.08
C ARG A 167 -1.22 -9.88 0.90
N ILE A 168 -2.32 -10.32 0.31
CA ILE A 168 -2.61 -11.72 0.04
C ILE A 168 -2.39 -11.93 -1.45
N TYR A 169 -1.54 -12.88 -1.80
CA TYR A 169 -1.21 -13.25 -3.17
C TYR A 169 -1.86 -14.58 -3.51
N ASP A 170 -2.41 -14.68 -4.70
CA ASP A 170 -2.80 -15.96 -5.26
C ASP A 170 -1.54 -16.83 -5.50
N LEU A 171 -1.66 -18.13 -5.24
CA LEU A 171 -0.55 -19.06 -5.38
C LEU A 171 -0.31 -19.52 -6.82
N ALA A 172 -1.39 -19.56 -7.62
CA ALA A 172 -1.34 -19.90 -9.03
C ALA A 172 -0.86 -18.71 -9.86
N ASP A 173 -1.22 -17.48 -9.46
CA ASP A 173 -0.77 -16.26 -10.10
C ASP A 173 -0.37 -15.16 -9.10
N SER A 174 0.94 -14.98 -8.91
CA SER A 174 1.47 -13.95 -8.02
C SER A 174 1.21 -12.50 -8.47
N ALA A 175 0.75 -12.28 -9.71
CA ALA A 175 0.29 -10.96 -10.16
C ALA A 175 -1.08 -10.61 -9.58
N VAL A 176 -1.88 -11.61 -9.19
CA VAL A 176 -3.16 -11.42 -8.52
C VAL A 176 -2.93 -11.27 -7.02
N SER A 177 -3.25 -10.10 -6.50
CA SER A 177 -3.12 -9.83 -5.07
C SER A 177 -4.20 -8.89 -4.55
N GLU A 178 -4.48 -9.01 -3.25
CA GLU A 178 -5.44 -8.19 -2.53
C GLU A 178 -4.84 -7.63 -1.26
N ILE A 179 -5.28 -6.44 -0.87
CA ILE A 179 -4.85 -5.77 0.36
C ILE A 179 -6.01 -5.75 1.35
N ALA A 180 -5.71 -6.15 2.59
CA ALA A 180 -6.63 -6.06 3.71
C ALA A 180 -5.93 -5.39 4.90
N ARG A 181 -6.72 -4.86 5.84
CA ARG A 181 -6.22 -4.20 7.04
C ARG A 181 -6.50 -5.04 8.28
N LEU A 182 -5.52 -5.13 9.18
CA LEU A 182 -5.69 -5.75 10.48
C LEU A 182 -6.56 -4.89 11.39
N MET A 183 -7.57 -5.50 11.99
CA MET A 183 -8.51 -4.85 12.91
C MET A 183 -8.15 -5.03 14.38
N ARG A 184 -7.18 -5.91 14.68
CA ARG A 184 -6.69 -6.19 16.03
C ARG A 184 -5.22 -6.62 15.99
N PRO A 185 -4.49 -6.60 17.12
CA PRO A 185 -3.15 -7.18 17.17
C PRO A 185 -3.17 -8.66 16.80
N ALA A 186 -2.24 -9.06 15.93
CA ALA A 186 -2.00 -10.43 15.54
C ALA A 186 -0.80 -10.95 16.33
N ALA A 187 -1.07 -11.76 17.35
CA ALA A 187 -0.06 -12.45 18.15
C ALA A 187 -0.13 -13.95 17.86
N THR A 188 1.02 -14.55 17.56
CA THR A 188 1.13 -15.97 17.24
C THR A 188 1.25 -16.83 18.49
N ASN A 189 0.77 -18.06 18.40
CA ASN A 189 1.04 -19.10 19.40
C ASN A 189 2.49 -19.63 19.28
N SER A 190 2.86 -20.64 20.08
CA SER A 190 4.19 -21.26 20.04
C SER A 190 4.50 -21.95 18.71
N ALA A 191 3.48 -22.30 17.92
CA ALA A 191 3.63 -22.92 16.60
C ALA A 191 3.71 -21.90 15.45
N GLY A 192 3.61 -20.59 15.73
CA GLY A 192 3.62 -19.58 14.67
C GLY A 192 2.29 -19.46 13.92
N GLU A 193 1.17 -19.79 14.58
CA GLU A 193 -0.17 -19.70 14.01
C GLU A 193 -0.95 -18.54 14.62
N VAL A 194 -1.80 -17.89 13.82
CA VAL A 194 -2.65 -16.79 14.24
C VAL A 194 -3.93 -16.71 13.40
N THR A 195 -5.03 -16.26 13.99
CA THR A 195 -6.23 -15.88 13.24
C THR A 195 -6.28 -14.36 13.08
N LEU A 196 -5.97 -13.88 11.88
CA LEU A 196 -6.02 -12.47 11.53
C LEU A 196 -7.48 -12.00 11.50
N LYS A 197 -7.77 -10.81 12.04
CA LYS A 197 -9.09 -10.17 11.93
C LYS A 197 -8.97 -9.03 10.92
N LEU A 198 -9.73 -9.11 9.84
CA LEU A 198 -9.63 -8.23 8.68
C LEU A 198 -10.83 -7.28 8.56
N ASP A 199 -10.61 -6.16 7.88
CA ASP A 199 -11.62 -5.14 7.57
C ASP A 199 -12.60 -5.56 6.47
N ARG A 200 -12.21 -6.52 5.63
CA ARG A 200 -12.99 -6.98 4.47
C ARG A 200 -12.77 -8.47 4.20
N MET A 201 -13.66 -9.06 3.40
CA MET A 201 -13.55 -10.42 2.88
C MET A 201 -12.58 -10.45 1.68
N PRO A 202 -11.43 -11.12 1.78
CA PRO A 202 -10.59 -11.37 0.63
C PRO A 202 -11.29 -12.37 -0.31
N SER A 203 -11.13 -12.20 -1.63
CA SER A 203 -11.58 -13.21 -2.60
C SER A 203 -10.54 -14.33 -2.76
N ILE A 204 -9.28 -14.05 -2.45
CA ILE A 204 -8.19 -15.03 -2.49
C ILE A 204 -8.25 -15.91 -1.24
N SER A 205 -8.47 -17.20 -1.44
CA SER A 205 -8.42 -18.23 -0.39
C SER A 205 -7.14 -19.05 -0.49
N ASN A 206 -6.64 -19.52 0.67
CA ASN A 206 -5.40 -20.30 0.75
C ASN A 206 -4.15 -19.61 0.17
N GLY A 207 -4.18 -18.28 0.04
CA GLY A 207 -3.12 -17.49 -0.57
C GLY A 207 -1.84 -17.42 0.27
N ARG A 208 -0.78 -16.87 -0.32
CA ARG A 208 0.44 -16.48 0.40
C ARG A 208 0.25 -15.08 0.97
N ILE A 209 0.64 -14.85 2.22
CA ILE A 209 0.47 -13.56 2.90
C ILE A 209 1.84 -12.87 3.05
N SER A 210 1.90 -11.59 2.71
CA SER A 210 2.94 -10.68 3.16
C SER A 210 2.38 -9.85 4.31
N MET A 211 3.05 -9.91 5.46
CA MET A 211 2.56 -9.30 6.70
C MET A 211 3.04 -7.87 6.91
N ALA A 212 4.10 -7.46 6.20
CA ALA A 212 4.61 -6.10 6.17
C ALA A 212 4.26 -5.48 4.81
N GLY A 213 3.69 -4.29 4.80
CA GLY A 213 3.13 -3.79 3.57
C GLY A 213 2.59 -2.39 3.68
N GLN A 214 2.47 -1.80 2.51
CA GLN A 214 1.86 -0.50 2.31
C GLN A 214 0.72 -0.69 1.31
N ASP A 215 -0.34 0.06 1.56
CA ASP A 215 -1.40 0.28 0.58
C ASP A 215 -0.90 1.21 -0.52
N GLU A 216 -1.55 1.16 -1.66
CA GLU A 216 -1.16 1.93 -2.82
C GLU A 216 -2.42 2.50 -3.48
N ALA A 217 -2.35 3.76 -3.88
CA ALA A 217 -3.44 4.42 -4.58
C ALA A 217 -2.93 5.55 -5.49
N VAL A 218 -3.80 5.98 -6.39
CA VAL A 218 -3.55 7.07 -7.33
C VAL A 218 -4.22 8.32 -6.83
N PHE A 219 -3.45 9.41 -6.77
CA PHE A 219 -3.85 10.67 -6.20
C PHE A 219 -3.64 11.84 -7.16
N ARG A 220 -4.57 12.78 -7.15
CA ARG A 220 -4.32 14.12 -7.70
C ARG A 220 -3.96 15.08 -6.58
N VAL A 221 -3.19 16.11 -6.93
CA VAL A 221 -2.94 17.21 -6.00
C VAL A 221 -4.26 17.90 -5.69
N GLU A 222 -4.52 18.12 -4.41
CA GLU A 222 -5.67 18.85 -3.91
C GLU A 222 -5.30 20.31 -3.69
N GLY A 223 -5.98 21.21 -4.40
CA GLY A 223 -5.73 22.65 -4.31
C GLY A 223 -4.53 23.10 -5.15
N ALA A 224 -3.90 24.19 -4.70
CA ALA A 224 -2.75 24.76 -5.39
C ALA A 224 -1.48 23.90 -5.19
N LEU A 225 -0.64 23.84 -6.22
CA LEU A 225 0.69 23.22 -6.11
C LEU A 225 1.50 23.89 -4.98
N PRO A 226 2.27 23.13 -4.21
CA PRO A 226 2.94 23.67 -3.04
C PRO A 226 3.97 24.73 -3.41
N ARG A 227 4.03 25.78 -2.60
CA ARG A 227 5.09 26.79 -2.66
C ARG A 227 6.00 26.57 -1.46
N ALA A 228 7.31 26.70 -1.69
CA ALA A 228 8.29 26.68 -0.61
C ALA A 228 9.35 27.74 -0.91
N VAL A 229 9.64 28.58 0.08
CA VAL A 229 10.66 29.62 -0.04
C VAL A 229 11.94 29.06 0.56
N GLN A 230 13.02 29.09 -0.22
CA GLN A 230 14.33 28.68 0.25
C GLN A 230 14.88 29.72 1.25
N PRO A 231 15.17 29.35 2.50
CA PRO A 231 15.81 30.23 3.46
C PRO A 231 17.31 30.37 3.14
N VAL A 232 17.93 31.43 3.66
CA VAL A 232 19.39 31.64 3.57
C VAL A 232 20.17 30.52 4.24
N SER A 233 19.61 29.91 5.28
CA SER A 233 20.21 28.79 6.01
C SER A 233 19.15 27.82 6.51
N GLY A 234 19.49 26.53 6.52
CA GLY A 234 18.62 25.46 7.01
C GLY A 234 17.81 24.79 5.90
N ASP A 235 17.11 23.73 6.28
CA ASP A 235 16.20 23.02 5.38
C ASP A 235 14.87 23.76 5.23
N TRP A 236 14.19 23.52 4.12
CA TRP A 236 12.82 23.97 3.88
C TRP A 236 11.99 22.81 3.36
N SER A 237 10.67 22.95 3.42
CA SER A 237 9.79 21.82 3.14
C SER A 237 8.67 22.15 2.16
N TYR A 238 8.29 21.16 1.36
CA TYR A 238 7.10 21.18 0.52
C TYR A 238 5.99 20.38 1.19
N THR A 239 4.79 20.96 1.33
CA THR A 239 3.61 20.26 1.85
C THR A 239 2.67 19.93 0.70
N TRP A 240 2.59 18.67 0.34
CA TRP A 240 1.69 18.19 -0.70
C TRP A 240 0.39 17.68 -0.09
N ASN A 241 -0.73 18.11 -0.66
CA ASN A 241 -2.05 17.58 -0.31
C ASN A 241 -2.62 16.84 -1.52
N PHE A 242 -3.25 15.71 -1.26
CA PHE A 242 -3.62 14.75 -2.27
C PHE A 242 -5.01 14.20 -2.02
N ARG A 243 -5.76 14.00 -3.10
CA ARG A 243 -7.06 13.33 -3.10
C ARG A 243 -7.03 12.14 -4.05
N GLU A 244 -7.52 11.01 -3.58
CA GLU A 244 -7.63 9.79 -4.36
C GLU A 244 -8.58 9.96 -5.57
N VAL A 245 -8.16 9.42 -6.70
CA VAL A 245 -8.89 9.39 -7.96
C VAL A 245 -9.01 7.94 -8.43
N PHE A 246 -10.16 7.58 -8.96
CA PHE A 246 -10.41 6.23 -9.49
C PHE A 246 -10.30 6.20 -11.01
N ALA A 247 -9.89 5.07 -11.57
CA ALA A 247 -9.70 4.92 -13.02
C ALA A 247 -10.98 5.21 -13.80
N GLU A 248 -12.13 4.80 -13.26
CA GLU A 248 -13.47 5.01 -13.82
C GLU A 248 -13.82 6.50 -13.97
N GLU A 249 -13.26 7.37 -13.12
CA GLU A 249 -13.56 8.81 -13.11
C GLU A 249 -12.80 9.58 -14.19
N VAL A 250 -11.69 9.01 -14.68
CA VAL A 250 -10.75 9.68 -15.59
C VAL A 250 -10.52 8.92 -16.88
N GLY A 251 -11.36 7.92 -17.17
CA GLY A 251 -11.27 7.12 -18.39
C GLY A 251 -10.03 6.23 -18.46
N GLY A 252 -9.48 5.83 -17.31
CA GLY A 252 -8.33 4.93 -17.17
C GLY A 252 -7.02 5.61 -16.76
N PHE A 253 -6.05 4.77 -16.35
CA PHE A 253 -4.70 5.18 -15.97
C PHE A 253 -3.67 4.69 -16.98
N GLN A 254 -2.73 5.57 -17.34
CA GLN A 254 -1.54 5.24 -18.10
C GLN A 254 -0.30 5.45 -17.23
N GLU A 255 0.29 4.36 -16.73
CA GLU A 255 1.44 4.41 -15.82
C GLU A 255 2.73 4.85 -16.54
N ARG A 256 3.56 5.63 -15.83
CA ARG A 256 4.89 6.09 -16.27
C ARG A 256 5.97 5.67 -15.24
N PRO A 257 6.25 4.38 -15.06
CA PRO A 257 7.06 3.89 -13.93
C PRO A 257 8.53 4.35 -13.92
N ASN A 258 9.09 4.70 -15.08
CA ASN A 258 10.51 5.04 -15.22
C ASN A 258 10.78 6.56 -15.24
N THR A 259 9.90 7.38 -14.67
CA THR A 259 10.05 8.85 -14.74
C THR A 259 11.27 9.38 -13.99
N TRP A 260 11.72 8.70 -12.94
CA TRP A 260 12.79 9.18 -12.05
C TRP A 260 14.09 8.35 -12.12
N THR A 261 14.14 7.34 -12.99
CA THR A 261 15.21 6.35 -13.10
C THR A 261 15.80 6.32 -14.50
#